data_AF-A0A9E2J1B2-F1
#
_entry.id   AF-A0A9E2J1B2-F1
#
_cell.length_a   1.000
_cell.length_b   1.000
_cell.length_c   1.000
_cell.angle_alpha   90.00
_cell.angle_beta   90.00
_cell.angle_gamma   90.00
#
_symmetry.space_group_name_H-M   'P 1'
#
loop_
_entity.id
_entity.type
_entity.pdbx_description
1 polymer ?
#
loop_
_entity_poly.entity_id
_entity_poly.type
_entity_poly.pdbx_seq_one_letter_code
_entity_poly.pdbx_strand_id
1 'polypeptide(L)' 'KVKNKKIKVSIFGNLNTPTDFITKTKLPVIKIGDIISIKKVGAYGLTSGMPLFTSRPFPREYLLMLNNKVKNITNARD' A
#
# COMPACT_ATOMS: atom_id res chain seq x y z
N LYS A 1 28.12 -4.12 11.48
CA LYS A 1 27.68 -5.13 10.47
C LYS A 1 26.43 -5.86 10.99
N VAL A 2 25.20 -5.37 10.76
CA VAL A 2 23.96 -6.08 11.19
C VAL A 2 22.79 -6.00 10.17
N LYS A 3 22.92 -5.30 9.04
CA LYS A 3 21.75 -4.75 8.33
C LYS A 3 20.95 -5.66 7.37
N ASN A 4 21.22 -6.97 7.24
CA ASN A 4 20.61 -7.77 6.14
C ASN A 4 19.93 -9.09 6.53
N LYS A 5 19.57 -9.33 7.80
CA LYS A 5 18.77 -10.52 8.13
C LYS A 5 17.32 -10.31 7.68
N LYS A 6 16.93 -11.00 6.60
CA LYS A 6 15.53 -11.03 6.14
C LYS A 6 14.78 -12.17 6.82
N ILE A 7 13.58 -11.88 7.29
CA ILE A 7 12.66 -12.87 7.88
C ILE A 7 11.47 -13.11 6.95
N LYS A 8 10.92 -14.33 6.99
CA LYS A 8 9.67 -14.64 6.27
C LYS A 8 8.52 -13.95 7.01
N VAL A 9 7.69 -13.24 6.26
CA VAL A 9 6.53 -12.52 6.78
C VAL A 9 5.32 -12.76 5.88
N SER A 10 4.13 -12.67 6.48
CA SER A 10 2.86 -12.59 5.76
C SER A 10 2.37 -11.15 5.88
N ILE A 11 2.02 -10.53 4.75
CA ILE A 11 1.47 -9.18 4.69
C ILE A 11 -0.04 -9.29 4.50
N PHE A 12 -0.79 -8.62 5.37
CA PHE A 12 -2.24 -8.51 5.33
C PHE A 12 -2.63 -7.04 5.17
N GLY A 13 -3.84 -6.80 4.68
CA GLY A 13 -4.44 -5.48 4.71
C GLY A 13 -4.98 -5.12 6.10
N ASN A 14 -5.90 -4.16 6.14
CA ASN A 14 -6.45 -3.62 7.37
C ASN A 14 -7.89 -4.07 7.67
N LEU A 15 -8.43 -5.03 6.93
CA LEU A 15 -9.77 -5.57 7.14
C LEU A 15 -9.78 -6.61 8.26
N ASN A 16 -10.97 -6.87 8.81
CA ASN A 16 -11.20 -7.88 9.84
C ASN A 16 -11.37 -9.30 9.26
N THR A 17 -11.05 -9.51 7.99
CA THR A 17 -11.23 -10.78 7.29
C THR A 17 -9.89 -11.48 7.08
N PRO A 18 -9.81 -12.81 7.28
CA PRO A 18 -8.57 -13.56 7.05
C PRO A 18 -8.16 -13.59 5.57
N THR A 19 -9.09 -13.31 4.67
CA THR A 19 -8.88 -13.24 3.22
C THR A 19 -8.27 -11.92 2.76
N ASP A 20 -8.14 -10.92 3.64
CA ASP A 20 -7.42 -9.67 3.35
C ASP A 20 -5.90 -9.88 3.43
N PHE A 21 -5.44 -10.85 2.64
CA PHE A 21 -4.08 -11.31 2.54
C PHE A 21 -3.47 -10.77 1.25
N ILE A 22 -2.33 -10.08 1.37
CA ILE A 22 -1.63 -9.49 0.23
C ILE A 22 -0.59 -10.47 -0.32
N THR A 23 0.36 -10.92 0.52
CA THR A 23 1.43 -11.83 0.07
C THR A 23 2.25 -12.43 1.22
N LYS A 24 3.02 -13.48 0.94
CA LYS A 24 4.09 -14.01 1.79
C LYS A 24 5.43 -13.68 1.14
N THR A 25 6.32 -13.01 1.87
CA THR A 25 7.61 -12.57 1.32
C THR A 25 8.71 -12.53 2.39
N LYS A 26 9.94 -12.13 2.00
CA LYS A 26 11.07 -11.94 2.91
C LYS A 26 11.42 -10.45 3.01
N LEU A 27 11.29 -9.87 4.20
CA LEU A 27 11.62 -8.47 4.49
C LEU A 27 12.68 -8.36 5.57
N PRO A 28 13.44 -7.24 5.64
CA PRO A 28 14.19 -6.92 6.86
C PRO A 28 13.24 -6.77 8.06
N VAL A 29 13.78 -6.68 9.27
CA VAL A 29 12.97 -6.35 10.46
C VAL A 29 12.35 -4.96 10.25
N ILE A 30 11.01 -4.90 10.30
CA ILE A 30 10.21 -3.68 10.17
C ILE A 30 9.69 -3.24 11.54
N LYS A 31 9.38 -1.95 11.68
CA LYS A 31 8.75 -1.36 12.85
C LYS A 31 7.47 -0.61 12.46
N ILE A 32 6.60 -0.38 13.44
CA ILE A 32 5.42 0.47 13.27
C ILE A 32 5.87 1.85 12.78
N GLY A 33 5.24 2.34 11.71
CA GLY A 33 5.61 3.59 11.04
C GLY A 33 6.46 3.40 9.78
N ASP A 34 7.06 2.24 9.56
CA ASP A 34 7.75 1.95 8.29
C ASP A 34 6.76 1.87 7.11
N ILE A 35 7.22 2.28 5.93
CA ILE A 35 6.39 2.31 4.71
C ILE A 35 6.70 1.07 3.84
N ILE A 36 5.65 0.34 3.47
CA ILE A 36 5.72 -0.74 2.47
C ILE A 36 5.22 -0.20 1.13
N SER A 37 6.04 -0.31 0.09
CA SER A 37 5.67 0.08 -1.28
C SER A 37 5.33 -1.13 -2.12
N ILE A 38 4.12 -1.17 -2.67
CA ILE A 38 3.71 -2.12 -3.70
C ILE A 38 3.82 -1.41 -5.05
N LYS A 39 4.71 -1.90 -5.91
CA LYS A 39 4.99 -1.29 -7.22
C LYS A 39 4.10 -1.89 -8.30
N LYS A 40 3.99 -1.18 -9.43
CA LYS A 40 3.22 -1.61 -10.62
C LYS A 40 1.72 -1.82 -10.34
N VAL A 41 1.13 -0.97 -9.50
CA VAL A 41 -0.30 -1.01 -9.13
C VAL A 41 -1.18 -0.05 -9.95
N GLY A 42 -0.63 0.58 -11.00
CA GLY A 42 -1.33 1.61 -11.77
C GLY A 42 -2.49 1.09 -12.63
N ALA A 43 -2.33 -0.08 -13.25
CA ALA A 43 -3.41 -0.73 -14.01
C ALA A 43 -4.27 -1.58 -13.06
N TYR A 44 -5.59 -1.43 -13.14
CA TYR A 44 -6.59 -2.20 -12.38
C TYR A 44 -6.51 -2.10 -10.84
N GLY A 45 -5.51 -1.45 -10.26
CA GLY A 45 -5.37 -1.33 -8.80
C GLY A 45 -6.51 -0.54 -8.17
N LEU A 46 -6.71 0.70 -8.62
CA LEU A 46 -7.82 1.52 -8.14
C LEU A 46 -9.15 1.09 -8.76
N THR A 47 -9.18 0.90 -10.08
CA THR A 47 -10.42 0.67 -10.84
C THR A 47 -11.06 -0.70 -10.61
N SER A 48 -10.29 -1.71 -10.22
CA SER A 48 -10.80 -3.03 -9.84
C SER A 48 -10.66 -3.31 -8.34
N GLY A 49 -10.14 -2.34 -7.58
CA GLY A 49 -10.20 -2.37 -6.13
C GLY A 49 -11.64 -2.25 -5.63
N MET A 50 -11.83 -2.54 -4.34
CA MET A 50 -13.11 -2.36 -3.66
C MET A 50 -13.00 -1.15 -2.69
N PRO A 51 -12.91 0.09 -3.21
CA PRO A 51 -12.95 1.24 -2.32
C PRO A 51 -14.29 1.30 -1.58
N LEU A 52 -14.32 1.93 -0.41
CA LEU A 52 -15.49 2.02 0.47
C LEU A 52 -15.98 0.70 1.07
N PHE A 53 -15.36 -0.45 0.77
CA PHE A 53 -15.66 -1.70 1.45
C PHE A 53 -15.39 -1.55 2.96
N THR A 54 -16.37 -1.92 3.79
CA THR A 54 -16.33 -1.72 5.25
C THR A 54 -16.01 -0.28 5.68
N SER A 55 -16.50 0.72 4.92
CA SER A 55 -16.28 2.15 5.19
C SER A 55 -14.80 2.57 5.21
N ARG A 56 -13.92 1.83 4.51
CA ARG A 56 -12.52 2.25 4.33
C ARG A 56 -12.48 3.43 3.34
N PRO A 57 -11.73 4.51 3.64
CA PRO A 57 -11.65 5.65 2.76
C PRO A 57 -10.97 5.28 1.44
N PHE A 58 -11.25 6.04 0.39
CA PHE A 58 -10.46 5.96 -0.83
C PHE A 58 -8.98 6.22 -0.53
N PRO A 59 -8.05 5.49 -1.15
CA PRO A 59 -6.62 5.77 -1.01
C PRO A 59 -6.33 7.18 -1.56
N ARG A 60 -5.50 7.94 -0.84
CA ARG A 60 -5.03 9.23 -1.36
C ARG A 60 -4.13 9.02 -2.56
N GLU A 61 -4.44 9.72 -3.65
CA GLU A 61 -3.69 9.67 -4.89
C GLU A 61 -2.79 10.90 -5.02
N TYR A 62 -1.53 10.65 -5.39
CA TYR A 62 -0.53 11.69 -5.58
C TYR A 62 0.16 11.51 -6.92
N LEU A 63 0.31 12.62 -7.65
CA LEU A 63 1.09 12.70 -8.88
C LEU A 63 2.48 13.25 -8.57
N LEU A 64 3.52 12.45 -8.83
CA LEU A 64 4.91 12.91 -8.86
C LEU A 64 5.22 13.44 -10.26
N MET A 65 5.49 14.74 -10.34
CA MET A 65 5.82 15.43 -11.58
C MET A 65 7.31 15.30 -11.92
N LEU A 66 7.68 15.53 -13.19
CA LEU A 66 9.07 15.49 -13.67
C LEU A 66 10.02 16.46 -12.95
N ASN A 67 9.49 17.54 -12.38
CA ASN A 67 10.23 18.52 -11.58
C ASN A 67 10.28 18.19 -10.08
N ASN A 68 10.02 16.93 -9.70
CA ASN A 68 9.95 16.43 -8.33
C ASN A 68 8.86 17.08 -7.45
N LYS A 69 7.93 17.84 -8.03
CA LYS A 69 6.76 18.33 -7.29
C LYS A 69 5.75 17.19 -7.12
N VAL A 70 5.13 17.14 -5.96
CA VAL A 70 4.06 16.19 -5.64
C VAL A 70 2.75 16.96 -5.58
N LYS A 71 1.76 16.52 -6.35
CA LYS A 71 0.41 17.08 -6.34
C LYS A 71 -0.58 16.04 -5.84
N ASN A 72 -1.40 16.37 -4.86
CA ASN A 72 -2.55 15.55 -4.48
C ASN A 72 -3.60 15.63 -5.60
N ILE A 73 -4.00 14.48 -6.13
CA ILE A 73 -5.00 14.34 -7.20
C ILE A 73 -6.21 13.49 -6.77
N THR A 74 -6.32 13.18 -5.47
CA THR A 74 -7.47 12.46 -4.91
C THR A 74 -8.74 13.23 -5.28
N ASN A 75 -9.67 12.58 -6.00
CA ASN A 75 -10.95 13.21 -6.31
C ASN A 75 -11.76 13.34 -5.01
N ALA A 76 -12.05 14.58 -4.61
CA ALA A 76 -12.86 14.90 -3.43
C ALA A 76 -14.38 14.70 -3.65
N ARG A 77 -14.77 13.83 -4.59
CA ARG A 77 -16.17 13.65 -5.01
C ARG A 77 -16.84 12.37 -4.52
N ASP A 78 -16.18 11.61 -3.65
CA ASP A 78 -16.75 10.44 -2.96
C ASP A 78 -17.10 10.77 -1.51
#